data_AF-A0A2E5KUP3-F1
#
_entry.id   AF-A0A2E5KUP3-F1
#
_cell.length_a   1.000
_cell.length_b   1.000
_cell.length_c   1.000
_cell.angle_alpha   90.00
_cell.angle_beta   90.00
_cell.angle_gamma   90.00
#
_symmetry.space_group_name_H-M   'P 1'
#
loop_
_entity.id
_entity.type
_entity.pdbx_description
1 polymer ?
#
loop_
_entity_poly.entity_id
_entity_poly.type
_entity_poly.pdbx_seq_one_letter_code
_entity_poly.pdbx_strand_id
1 'polypeptide(L)'
;MRDLREKLLDRLHDITLPPSTEPTRGDFDLNPEWRERLTSTELTPAAVLVPIISRNGRPAVLFTQRTPHLKAHAGQVSFPGGRLEPSDDGPIAAALRESEEEIGLASDHVELIGLLDTYQTGTNYIVTPVVGMISSSFEPRLDAFEVAELFEVPLDHVLDRANFVRESRDVGEFTRIFYAIYYEEWRIWGATAGILFDLVERLDRS
;
A
#
# COMPACT_ATOMS: atom_id res chain seq x y z
N MET A 1 -16.97 -9.71 -8.34
CA MET A 1 -16.80 -8.31 -8.82
C MET A 1 -17.82 -7.39 -8.17
N ARG A 2 -19.12 -7.44 -8.50
CA ARG A 2 -20.13 -6.55 -7.89
C ARG A 2 -20.16 -6.61 -6.35
N ASP A 3 -20.18 -7.81 -5.79
CA ASP A 3 -20.19 -8.04 -4.34
C ASP A 3 -18.94 -7.47 -3.62
N LEU A 4 -17.74 -7.76 -4.14
CA LEU A 4 -16.49 -7.19 -3.65
C LEU A 4 -16.48 -5.66 -3.70
N ARG A 5 -16.92 -5.08 -4.83
CA ARG A 5 -16.97 -3.63 -5.03
C ARG A 5 -17.90 -2.96 -4.03
N GLU A 6 -19.11 -3.49 -3.86
CA GLU A 6 -20.09 -2.98 -2.91
C GLU A 6 -19.56 -3.07 -1.47
N LYS A 7 -18.93 -4.20 -1.12
CA LYS A 7 -18.29 -4.37 0.20
C LYS A 7 -17.17 -3.36 0.43
N LEU A 8 -16.33 -3.07 -0.57
CA LEU A 8 -15.27 -2.06 -0.43
C LEU A 8 -15.85 -0.65 -0.27
N LEU A 9 -16.85 -0.28 -1.07
CA LEU A 9 -17.52 1.03 -0.96
C LEU A 9 -18.14 1.26 0.43
N ASP A 10 -18.69 0.22 1.04
CA ASP A 10 -19.32 0.28 2.37
C ASP A 10 -18.29 0.39 3.52
N ARG A 11 -17.05 -0.08 3.31
CA ARG A 11 -16.07 -0.28 4.40
C ARG A 11 -14.85 0.64 4.34
N LEU A 12 -14.67 1.36 3.24
CA LEU A 12 -13.57 2.30 3.05
C LEU A 12 -14.03 3.74 3.32
N HIS A 13 -13.07 4.61 3.62
CA HIS A 13 -13.36 6.04 3.76
C HIS A 13 -13.72 6.66 2.40
N ASP A 14 -14.64 7.61 2.42
CA ASP A 14 -15.11 8.32 1.22
C ASP A 14 -13.97 9.19 0.63
N ILE A 15 -13.71 9.02 -0.67
CA ILE A 15 -12.68 9.76 -1.41
C ILE A 15 -12.97 11.26 -1.54
N THR A 16 -14.21 11.69 -1.31
CA THR A 16 -14.61 13.10 -1.36
C THR A 16 -14.30 13.86 -0.06
N LEU A 17 -13.95 13.14 1.00
CA LEU A 17 -13.55 13.73 2.27
C LEU A 17 -12.03 13.91 2.33
N PRO A 18 -11.55 14.98 3.00
CA PRO A 18 -10.12 15.15 3.18
C PRO A 18 -9.55 13.96 4.00
N PRO A 19 -8.42 13.37 3.58
CA PRO A 19 -7.78 12.32 4.35
C PRO A 19 -7.28 12.86 5.69
N SER A 20 -7.19 11.99 6.69
CA SER A 20 -6.66 12.35 7.99
C SER A 20 -5.23 12.89 7.85
N THR A 21 -4.96 14.05 8.44
CA THR A 21 -3.60 14.59 8.55
C THR A 21 -2.82 13.98 9.71
N GLU A 22 -3.50 13.21 10.57
CA GLU A 22 -2.90 12.46 11.66
C GLU A 22 -2.85 10.97 11.32
N PRO A 23 -1.76 10.26 11.66
CA PRO A 23 -1.67 8.83 11.39
C PRO A 23 -2.62 8.04 12.29
N THR A 24 -3.48 7.23 11.68
CA THR A 24 -4.45 6.38 12.41
C THR A 24 -3.98 4.94 12.58
N ARG A 25 -3.01 4.51 11.77
CA ARG A 25 -2.28 3.23 11.88
C ARG A 25 -0.78 3.47 11.65
N GLY A 26 0.05 2.46 11.90
CA GLY A 26 1.44 2.51 11.48
C GLY A 26 2.34 1.44 12.08
N ASP A 27 3.64 1.58 11.83
CA ASP A 27 4.69 0.74 12.41
C ASP A 27 4.64 0.74 13.95
N PHE A 28 4.15 1.83 14.54
CA PHE A 28 4.09 2.03 15.98
C PHE A 28 2.97 1.26 16.68
N ASP A 29 2.01 0.69 15.94
CA ASP A 29 0.94 -0.12 16.53
C ASP A 29 1.49 -1.44 17.09
N LEU A 30 2.54 -1.97 16.44
CA LEU A 30 3.27 -3.14 16.89
C LEU A 30 4.51 -2.80 17.72
N ASN A 31 4.94 -1.53 17.69
CA ASN A 31 6.19 -1.05 18.30
C ASN A 31 5.96 0.31 19.01
N PRO A 32 5.10 0.37 20.04
CA PRO A 32 4.75 1.65 20.68
C PRO A 32 5.98 2.37 21.26
N GLU A 33 6.96 1.62 21.79
CA GLU A 33 8.22 2.14 22.33
C GLU A 33 9.09 2.85 21.28
N TRP A 34 8.84 2.61 19.99
CA TRP A 34 9.61 3.22 18.91
C TRP A 34 9.23 4.68 18.66
N ARG A 35 8.04 5.13 19.09
CA ARG A 35 7.58 6.52 18.88
C ARG A 35 8.52 7.54 19.52
N GLU A 36 9.04 7.23 20.70
CA GLU A 36 9.92 8.13 21.47
C GLU A 36 11.30 8.35 20.81
N ARG A 37 11.65 7.52 19.82
CA ARG A 37 12.95 7.56 19.13
C ARG A 37 12.91 8.30 17.80
N LEU A 38 11.73 8.74 17.36
CA LEU A 38 11.62 9.52 16.15
C LEU A 38 12.43 10.80 16.29
N THR A 39 13.41 10.97 15.41
CA THR A 39 14.31 12.13 15.43
C THR A 39 13.66 13.40 14.89
N SER A 40 12.48 13.27 14.29
CA SER A 40 11.65 14.36 13.80
C SER A 40 10.18 14.02 14.01
N THR A 41 9.39 15.03 14.32
CA THR A 41 7.92 14.96 14.35
C THR A 41 7.31 15.42 13.02
N GLU A 42 8.12 15.93 12.09
CA GLU A 42 7.66 16.30 10.75
C GLU A 42 7.42 15.04 9.93
N LEU A 43 6.18 14.86 9.50
CA LEU A 43 5.77 13.74 8.66
C LEU A 43 5.89 14.16 7.20
N THR A 44 6.54 13.31 6.39
CA THR A 44 6.57 13.45 4.93
C THR A 44 5.30 12.82 4.35
N PRO A 45 4.41 13.58 3.70
CA PRO A 45 3.22 13.02 3.10
C PRO A 45 3.57 12.12 1.91
N ALA A 46 2.95 10.94 1.85
CA ALA A 46 3.03 10.02 0.72
C ALA A 46 1.65 9.41 0.44
N ALA A 47 1.50 8.85 -0.75
CA ALA A 47 0.31 8.11 -1.13
C ALA A 47 0.68 6.89 -1.98
N VAL A 48 -0.08 5.83 -1.80
CA VAL A 48 0.07 4.59 -2.58
C VAL A 48 -1.28 4.16 -3.12
N LEU A 49 -1.28 3.57 -4.31
CA LEU A 49 -2.45 2.89 -4.83
C LEU A 49 -2.43 1.43 -4.36
N VAL A 50 -3.55 0.92 -3.86
CA VAL A 50 -3.82 -0.50 -3.63
C VAL A 50 -4.65 -0.99 -4.83
N PRO A 51 -4.00 -1.35 -5.95
CA PRO A 51 -4.66 -1.71 -7.19
C PRO A 51 -5.25 -3.12 -7.13
N ILE A 52 -6.57 -3.23 -7.27
CA ILE A 52 -7.27 -4.51 -7.38
C ILE A 52 -7.66 -4.72 -8.85
N ILE A 53 -7.02 -5.69 -9.51
CA ILE A 53 -7.36 -6.08 -10.88
C ILE A 53 -8.12 -7.39 -10.87
N SER A 54 -9.08 -7.58 -11.78
CA SER A 54 -9.80 -8.84 -11.92
C SER A 54 -9.70 -9.36 -13.34
N ARG A 55 -8.88 -10.40 -13.54
CA ARG A 55 -8.74 -11.09 -14.83
C ARG A 55 -9.52 -12.40 -14.79
N ASN A 56 -10.39 -12.61 -15.78
CA ASN A 56 -11.23 -13.82 -15.87
C ASN A 56 -12.04 -14.14 -14.60
N GLY A 57 -12.50 -13.10 -13.89
CA GLY A 57 -13.26 -13.23 -12.64
C GLY A 57 -12.44 -13.57 -11.40
N ARG A 58 -11.10 -13.58 -11.49
CA ARG A 58 -10.20 -13.79 -10.36
C ARG A 58 -9.58 -12.44 -9.95
N PRO A 59 -10.00 -11.88 -8.80
CA PRO A 59 -9.40 -10.65 -8.30
C PRO A 59 -8.00 -10.91 -7.73
N ALA A 60 -7.09 -9.99 -7.98
CA ALA A 60 -5.73 -9.98 -7.48
C ALA A 60 -5.32 -8.54 -7.14
N VAL A 61 -4.32 -8.40 -6.27
CA VAL A 61 -3.68 -7.13 -5.97
C VAL A 61 -2.36 -7.04 -6.72
N LEU A 62 -2.13 -5.93 -7.41
CA LEU A 62 -0.86 -5.69 -8.11
C LEU A 62 0.18 -5.12 -7.12
N PHE A 63 1.40 -5.63 -7.22
CA PHE A 63 2.56 -5.18 -6.45
C PHE A 63 3.74 -4.91 -7.39
N THR A 64 4.59 -3.98 -6.98
CA THR A 64 5.88 -3.70 -7.61
C THR A 64 7.00 -4.27 -6.75
N GLN A 65 8.06 -4.76 -7.38
CA GLN A 65 9.36 -4.94 -6.75
C GLN A 65 10.28 -3.79 -7.17
N ARG A 66 10.79 -3.05 -6.19
CA ARG A 66 11.75 -1.96 -6.44
C ARG A 66 13.08 -2.50 -6.94
N THR A 67 13.72 -1.80 -7.87
CA THR A 67 15.02 -2.23 -8.40
C THR A 67 16.10 -2.29 -7.29
N PRO A 68 17.08 -3.21 -7.37
CA PRO A 68 18.08 -3.39 -6.31
C PRO A 68 19.07 -2.23 -6.15
N HIS A 69 19.16 -1.33 -7.13
CA HIS A 69 20.15 -0.26 -7.17
C HIS A 69 19.68 1.04 -6.51
N LEU A 70 18.41 1.11 -6.09
CA LEU A 70 17.87 2.28 -5.40
C LEU A 70 18.45 2.38 -3.99
N LYS A 71 18.79 3.61 -3.57
CA LYS A 71 19.43 3.86 -2.26
C LYS A 71 18.53 3.53 -1.08
N ALA A 72 17.21 3.58 -1.27
CA ALA A 72 16.21 3.28 -0.26
C ALA A 72 15.31 2.14 -0.75
N HIS A 73 15.00 1.20 0.16
CA HIS A 73 14.05 0.12 -0.08
C HIS A 73 14.37 -0.80 -1.28
N ALA A 74 15.66 -0.94 -1.64
CA ALA A 74 16.12 -1.82 -2.70
C ALA A 74 15.54 -3.24 -2.59
N GLY A 75 14.94 -3.74 -3.68
CA GLY A 75 14.37 -5.09 -3.77
C GLY A 75 13.10 -5.31 -2.93
N GLN A 76 12.57 -4.29 -2.26
CA GLN A 76 11.35 -4.43 -1.47
C GLN A 76 10.13 -4.49 -2.37
N VAL A 77 9.17 -5.32 -1.96
CA VAL A 77 7.83 -5.34 -2.53
C VAL A 77 7.03 -4.19 -1.94
N SER A 78 6.36 -3.43 -2.81
CA SER A 78 5.51 -2.32 -2.43
C SER A 78 4.28 -2.21 -3.34
N PHE A 79 3.36 -1.36 -2.92
CA PHE A 79 2.37 -0.79 -3.82
C PHE A 79 3.03 0.26 -4.73
N PRO A 80 2.48 0.53 -5.93
CA PRO A 80 2.88 1.70 -6.67
C PRO A 80 2.49 2.97 -5.92
N GLY A 81 3.39 3.95 -5.89
CA GLY A 81 3.18 5.17 -5.12
C GLY A 81 4.46 5.81 -4.58
N GLY A 82 4.30 7.01 -4.04
CA GLY A 82 5.44 7.83 -3.68
C GLY A 82 5.06 9.04 -2.83
N ARG A 83 5.98 10.01 -2.80
CA ARG A 83 5.80 11.26 -2.05
C ARG A 83 4.76 12.14 -2.74
N LEU A 84 4.05 12.94 -1.94
CA LEU A 84 3.28 14.04 -2.51
C LEU A 84 4.23 15.13 -3.00
N GLU A 85 3.99 15.61 -4.20
CA GLU A 85 4.62 16.78 -4.78
C GLU A 85 3.76 18.03 -4.60
N PRO A 86 4.34 19.25 -4.60
CA PRO A 86 3.58 20.50 -4.51
C PRO A 86 2.54 20.69 -5.62
N SER A 87 2.71 20.02 -6.76
CA SER A 87 1.79 20.03 -7.90
C SER A 87 0.63 19.05 -7.78
N ASP A 88 0.68 18.10 -6.84
CA ASP A 88 -0.38 17.12 -6.67
C ASP A 88 -1.61 17.77 -6.01
N ASP A 89 -2.79 17.57 -6.60
CA ASP A 89 -4.08 17.94 -6.01
C ASP A 89 -4.50 16.89 -4.96
N GLY A 90 -3.67 16.76 -3.92
CA GLY A 90 -3.85 15.82 -2.83
C GLY A 90 -3.33 14.40 -3.11
N PRO A 91 -3.52 13.48 -2.14
CA PRO A 91 -2.89 12.16 -2.15
C PRO A 91 -3.42 11.23 -3.24
N ILE A 92 -4.68 11.39 -3.66
CA ILE A 92 -5.22 10.59 -4.78
C ILE A 92 -4.48 10.93 -6.07
N ALA A 93 -4.27 12.22 -6.35
CA ALA A 93 -3.52 12.67 -7.51
C ALA A 93 -2.09 12.13 -7.48
N ALA A 94 -1.42 12.19 -6.32
CA ALA A 94 -0.08 11.65 -6.13
C ALA A 94 -0.04 10.13 -6.40
N ALA A 95 -0.95 9.34 -5.81
CA ALA A 95 -0.99 7.90 -6.02
C ALA A 95 -1.21 7.52 -7.49
N LEU A 96 -2.06 8.27 -8.21
CA LEU A 96 -2.31 8.05 -9.64
C LEU A 96 -1.12 8.44 -10.50
N ARG A 97 -0.50 9.61 -10.25
CA ARG A 97 0.71 10.06 -10.96
C ARG A 97 1.83 9.04 -10.82
N GLU A 98 2.15 8.64 -9.59
CA GLU A 98 3.21 7.67 -9.31
C GLU A 98 2.90 6.30 -9.94
N SER A 99 1.63 5.86 -9.93
CA SER A 99 1.23 4.61 -10.60
C SER A 99 1.38 4.70 -12.14
N GLU A 100 1.13 5.86 -12.73
CA GLU A 100 1.35 6.07 -14.15
C GLU A 100 2.85 6.10 -14.50
N GLU A 101 3.67 6.73 -13.66
CA GLU A 101 5.13 6.81 -13.81
C GLU A 101 5.79 5.44 -13.65
N GLU A 102 5.49 4.71 -12.56
CA GLU A 102 6.15 3.45 -12.23
C GLU A 102 5.70 2.27 -13.10
N ILE A 103 4.39 2.16 -13.41
CA ILE A 103 3.82 0.98 -14.08
C ILE A 103 2.97 1.29 -15.32
N GLY A 104 2.86 2.55 -15.72
CA GLY A 104 2.08 2.96 -16.89
C GLY A 104 0.57 2.91 -16.69
N LEU A 105 0.10 2.88 -15.44
CA LEU A 105 -1.32 2.81 -15.12
C LEU A 105 -1.97 4.20 -15.19
N ALA A 106 -2.52 4.54 -16.36
CA ALA A 106 -3.25 5.79 -16.54
C ALA A 106 -4.53 5.83 -15.69
N SER A 107 -4.88 7.03 -15.23
CA SER A 107 -6.01 7.26 -14.31
C SER A 107 -7.38 6.80 -14.84
N ASP A 108 -7.59 6.77 -16.15
CA ASP A 108 -8.84 6.30 -16.78
C ASP A 108 -9.02 4.77 -16.71
N HIS A 109 -7.95 4.03 -16.39
CA HIS A 109 -8.00 2.61 -16.07
C HIS A 109 -8.34 2.33 -14.60
N VAL A 110 -8.48 3.35 -13.76
CA VAL A 110 -8.68 3.22 -12.31
C VAL A 110 -10.06 3.72 -11.89
N GLU A 111 -10.89 2.82 -11.39
CA GLU A 111 -12.08 3.19 -10.62
C GLU A 111 -11.69 3.37 -9.15
N LEU A 112 -11.70 4.60 -8.66
CA LEU A 112 -11.43 4.91 -7.26
C LEU A 112 -12.59 4.42 -6.38
N ILE A 113 -12.27 3.63 -5.34
CA ILE A 113 -13.27 3.03 -4.45
C ILE A 113 -13.32 3.73 -3.09
N GLY A 114 -12.17 3.99 -2.48
CA GLY A 114 -12.11 4.52 -1.12
C GLY A 114 -10.68 4.62 -0.60
N LEU A 115 -10.54 5.20 0.59
CA LEU A 115 -9.27 5.32 1.29
C LEU A 115 -9.23 4.36 2.49
N LEU A 116 -8.04 3.82 2.76
CA LEU A 116 -7.74 3.14 4.03
C LEU A 116 -7.31 4.15 5.10
N ASP A 117 -7.07 3.65 6.31
CA ASP A 117 -6.45 4.45 7.35
C ASP A 117 -5.04 4.91 6.95
N THR A 118 -4.66 6.11 7.38
CA THR A 118 -3.33 6.63 7.13
C THR A 118 -2.30 5.83 7.91
N TYR A 119 -1.17 5.52 7.28
CA TYR A 119 -0.14 4.65 7.82
C TYR A 119 1.15 5.42 8.10
N GLN A 120 1.57 5.50 9.36
CA GLN A 120 2.87 6.07 9.73
C GLN A 120 3.98 5.02 9.61
N THR A 121 4.98 5.28 8.78
CA THR A 121 6.18 4.43 8.70
C THR A 121 7.21 4.84 9.75
N GLY A 122 8.11 3.91 10.09
CA GLY A 122 9.30 4.18 10.92
C GLY A 122 10.31 5.13 10.27
N THR A 123 10.10 5.51 9.01
CA THR A 123 10.88 6.50 8.26
C THR A 123 10.18 7.87 8.20
N ASN A 124 9.19 8.11 9.06
CA ASN A 124 8.42 9.37 9.17
C ASN A 124 7.62 9.74 7.92
N TYR A 125 7.18 8.76 7.14
CA TYR A 125 6.14 9.01 6.15
C TYR A 125 4.77 8.83 6.78
N ILE A 126 3.82 9.66 6.36
CA ILE A 126 2.39 9.42 6.54
C ILE A 126 1.81 9.05 5.19
N VAL A 127 1.54 7.75 5.02
CA VAL A 127 1.08 7.19 3.76
C VAL A 127 -0.45 7.18 3.75
N THR A 128 -1.04 7.73 2.69
CA THR A 128 -2.48 7.60 2.40
C THR A 128 -2.68 6.46 1.39
N PRO A 129 -3.26 5.31 1.78
CA PRO A 129 -3.51 4.22 0.86
C PRO A 129 -4.86 4.42 0.14
N VAL A 130 -4.82 4.49 -1.18
CA VAL A 130 -5.96 4.68 -2.06
C VAL A 130 -6.34 3.33 -2.65
N VAL A 131 -7.56 2.84 -2.46
CA VAL A 131 -8.00 1.58 -3.06
C VAL A 131 -8.69 1.85 -4.39
N GLY A 132 -8.23 1.20 -5.45
CA GLY A 132 -8.77 1.36 -6.80
C GLY A 132 -9.00 0.02 -7.49
N MET A 133 -10.11 -0.10 -8.23
CA MET A 133 -10.34 -1.24 -9.14
C MET A 133 -9.78 -0.92 -10.52
N ILE A 134 -8.94 -1.82 -11.03
CA ILE A 134 -8.23 -1.64 -12.29
C ILE A 134 -8.98 -2.32 -13.43
N SER A 135 -9.06 -1.65 -14.56
CA SER A 135 -9.58 -2.25 -15.79
C SER A 135 -8.81 -3.53 -16.14
N SER A 136 -9.54 -4.60 -16.50
CA SER A 136 -8.94 -5.85 -16.93
C SER A 136 -8.16 -5.75 -18.24
N SER A 137 -8.32 -4.64 -18.98
CA SER A 137 -7.57 -4.34 -20.21
C SER A 137 -6.26 -3.60 -19.96
N PHE A 138 -5.89 -3.36 -18.69
CA PHE A 138 -4.62 -2.73 -18.35
C PHE A 138 -3.45 -3.64 -18.77
N GLU A 139 -2.54 -3.06 -19.55
CA GLU A 139 -1.28 -3.64 -19.97
C GLU A 139 -0.13 -2.79 -19.40
N PRO A 140 0.76 -3.37 -18.58
CA PRO A 140 1.75 -2.59 -17.85
C PRO A 140 2.89 -2.10 -18.73
N ARG A 141 3.39 -0.89 -18.42
CA ARG A 141 4.61 -0.32 -18.98
C ARG A 141 5.50 0.16 -17.84
N LEU A 142 6.42 -0.70 -17.42
CA LEU A 142 7.26 -0.45 -16.24
C LEU A 142 8.34 0.60 -16.54
N ASP A 143 8.59 1.48 -15.58
CA ASP A 143 9.87 2.18 -15.52
C ASP A 143 10.93 1.22 -14.97
N ALA A 144 11.78 0.72 -15.87
CA ALA A 144 12.84 -0.22 -15.54
C ALA A 144 13.92 0.36 -14.61
N PHE A 145 13.95 1.69 -14.40
CA PHE A 145 14.81 2.30 -13.40
C PHE A 145 14.27 2.07 -11.98
N GLU A 146 12.96 2.17 -11.80
CA GLU A 146 12.32 2.11 -10.48
C GLU A 146 11.75 0.75 -10.13
N VAL A 147 11.15 0.08 -11.12
CA VAL A 147 10.42 -1.18 -10.98
C VAL A 147 11.15 -2.30 -11.72
N ALA A 148 11.63 -3.28 -10.96
CA ALA A 148 12.22 -4.49 -11.52
C ALA A 148 11.14 -5.45 -12.02
N GLU A 149 10.05 -5.57 -11.27
CA GLU A 149 9.00 -6.55 -11.53
C GLU A 149 7.64 -6.03 -11.09
N LEU A 150 6.59 -6.42 -11.83
CA LEU A 150 5.20 -6.21 -11.48
C LEU A 150 4.53 -7.58 -11.45
N PHE A 151 3.86 -7.89 -10.35
CA PHE A 151 3.23 -9.19 -10.15
C PHE A 151 1.87 -9.06 -9.47
N GLU A 152 1.04 -10.10 -9.64
CA GLU A 152 -0.31 -10.20 -9.11
C GLU A 152 -0.33 -11.23 -7.97
N VAL A 153 -0.91 -10.86 -6.83
CA VAL A 153 -1.20 -11.82 -5.74
C VAL A 153 -2.71 -11.98 -5.63
N PRO A 154 -3.25 -13.21 -5.60
CA PRO A 154 -4.68 -13.46 -5.45
C PRO A 154 -5.28 -12.70 -4.27
N LEU A 155 -6.45 -12.09 -4.49
CA LEU A 155 -7.07 -11.23 -3.47
C LEU A 155 -7.46 -12.03 -2.22
N ASP A 156 -7.92 -13.27 -2.39
CA ASP A 156 -8.21 -14.17 -1.28
C ASP A 156 -6.97 -14.48 -0.43
N HIS A 157 -5.81 -14.63 -1.06
CA HIS A 157 -4.54 -14.83 -0.35
C HIS A 157 -4.14 -13.62 0.49
N VAL A 158 -4.24 -12.40 -0.06
CA VAL A 158 -3.91 -11.17 0.71
C VAL A 158 -4.97 -10.81 1.75
N LEU A 159 -6.22 -11.29 1.59
CA LEU A 159 -7.29 -11.06 2.54
C LEU A 159 -7.41 -12.13 3.63
N ASP A 160 -6.74 -13.27 3.48
CA ASP A 160 -6.71 -14.29 4.52
C ASP A 160 -5.80 -13.88 5.67
N ARG A 161 -6.41 -13.55 6.81
CA ARG A 161 -5.73 -13.19 8.05
C ARG A 161 -4.71 -14.25 8.50
N ALA A 162 -4.91 -15.53 8.15
CA ALA A 162 -3.99 -16.61 8.49
C ALA A 162 -2.64 -16.49 7.75
N ASN A 163 -2.59 -15.78 6.63
CA ASN A 163 -1.35 -15.55 5.87
C ASN A 163 -0.47 -14.43 6.46
N PHE A 164 -0.98 -13.67 7.43
CA PHE A 164 -0.21 -12.62 8.11
C PHE A 164 0.60 -13.22 9.25
N VAL A 165 1.91 -13.29 9.06
CA VAL A 165 2.84 -13.65 10.12
C VAL A 165 3.45 -12.40 10.73
N ARG A 166 3.76 -12.46 12.03
CA ARG A 166 4.58 -11.44 12.69
C ARG A 166 6.02 -11.88 12.65
N GLU A 167 6.86 -11.01 12.10
CA GLU A 167 8.30 -11.18 12.11
C GLU A 167 8.94 -10.06 12.91
N SER A 168 10.22 -10.24 13.23
CA SER A 168 10.99 -9.25 13.96
C SER A 168 12.38 -9.06 13.37
N ARG A 169 12.92 -7.85 13.50
CA ARG A 169 14.29 -7.51 13.12
C ARG A 169 14.89 -6.57 14.15
N ASP A 170 16.12 -6.85 14.57
CA ASP A 170 16.86 -5.96 15.44
C ASP A 170 17.32 -4.71 14.67
N VAL A 171 17.06 -3.54 15.26
CA VAL A 171 17.40 -2.21 14.76
C VAL A 171 18.09 -1.44 15.88
N GLY A 172 19.41 -1.61 15.97
CA GLY A 172 20.20 -1.12 17.10
C GLY A 172 19.87 -1.93 18.35
N GLU A 173 19.45 -1.25 19.42
CA GLU A 173 19.11 -1.87 20.71
C GLU A 173 17.64 -2.33 20.81
N PHE A 174 16.88 -2.22 19.71
CA PHE A 174 15.43 -2.46 19.70
C PHE A 174 15.08 -3.55 18.71
N THR A 175 14.07 -4.35 19.03
CA THR A 175 13.53 -5.35 18.12
C THR A 175 12.26 -4.80 17.48
N ARG A 176 12.30 -4.49 16.18
CA ARG A 176 11.13 -4.05 15.42
C ARG A 176 10.31 -5.26 15.01
N ILE A 177 9.06 -5.31 15.41
CA ILE A 177 8.04 -6.27 14.99
C ILE A 177 7.26 -5.71 13.79
N PHE A 178 6.98 -6.54 12.79
CA PHE A 178 6.19 -6.14 11.63
C PHE A 178 5.41 -7.33 11.06
N TYR A 179 4.36 -7.03 10.29
CA TYR A 179 3.65 -8.05 9.53
C TYR A 179 4.41 -8.42 8.25
N ALA A 180 4.27 -9.68 7.85
CA ALA A 180 4.69 -10.19 6.56
C ALA A 180 3.64 -11.17 6.00
N ILE A 181 3.54 -11.22 4.67
CA ILE A 181 2.78 -12.19 3.89
C ILE A 181 3.77 -12.81 2.89
N TYR A 182 3.69 -14.12 2.72
CA TYR A 182 4.48 -14.86 1.74
C TYR A 182 3.57 -15.38 0.65
N TYR A 183 3.97 -15.19 -0.61
CA TYR A 183 3.28 -15.75 -1.76
C TYR A 183 4.33 -16.11 -2.81
N GLU A 184 4.47 -17.41 -3.10
CA GLU A 184 5.54 -17.93 -3.97
C GLU A 184 6.92 -17.43 -3.47
N GLU A 185 7.71 -16.79 -4.32
CA GLU A 185 8.99 -16.15 -3.96
C GLU A 185 8.84 -14.79 -3.27
N TRP A 186 7.65 -14.21 -3.30
CA TRP A 186 7.39 -12.84 -2.85
C TRP A 186 7.19 -12.77 -1.35
N ARG A 187 7.93 -11.85 -0.74
CA ARG A 187 7.76 -11.45 0.67
C ARG A 187 7.23 -10.01 0.71
N ILE A 188 5.96 -9.86 1.05
CA ILE A 188 5.29 -8.58 1.25
C ILE A 188 5.36 -8.27 2.75
N TRP A 189 6.03 -7.20 3.19
CA TRP A 189 6.30 -6.99 4.61
C TRP A 189 6.35 -5.51 4.99
N GLY A 190 6.37 -5.23 6.30
CA GLY A 190 6.47 -3.87 6.81
C GLY A 190 5.21 -3.06 6.51
N ALA A 191 5.38 -1.83 6.01
CA ALA A 191 4.27 -0.92 5.75
C ALA A 191 3.24 -1.50 4.76
N THR A 192 3.70 -2.15 3.69
CA THR A 192 2.80 -2.76 2.69
C THR A 192 1.91 -3.85 3.32
N ALA A 193 2.49 -4.75 4.12
CA ALA A 193 1.71 -5.74 4.85
C ALA A 193 0.83 -5.11 5.94
N GLY A 194 1.29 -4.05 6.61
CA GLY A 194 0.49 -3.30 7.57
C GLY A 194 -0.76 -2.66 6.96
N ILE A 195 -0.63 -2.08 5.76
CA ILE A 195 -1.75 -1.52 4.99
C ILE A 195 -2.74 -2.62 4.58
N LEU A 196 -2.24 -3.77 4.10
CA LEU A 196 -3.09 -4.92 3.79
C LEU A 196 -3.84 -5.44 5.03
N PHE A 197 -3.17 -5.43 6.19
CA PHE A 197 -3.81 -5.84 7.43
C PHE A 197 -4.95 -4.89 7.83
N ASP A 198 -4.81 -3.58 7.62
CA ASP A 198 -5.93 -2.64 7.82
C ASP A 198 -7.10 -2.93 6.86
N LEU A 199 -6.81 -3.23 5.59
CA LEU A 199 -7.84 -3.63 4.63
C LEU A 199 -8.61 -4.87 5.11
N VAL A 200 -7.90 -5.90 5.59
CA VAL A 200 -8.53 -7.11 6.18
C VAL A 200 -9.42 -6.72 7.37
N GLU A 201 -8.90 -5.95 8.32
CA GLU A 201 -9.65 -5.55 9.52
C GLU A 201 -10.90 -4.73 9.21
N ARG A 202 -10.88 -3.91 8.14
CA ARG A 202 -12.06 -3.17 7.69
C ARG A 202 -13.11 -4.07 7.05
N LEU A 203 -12.67 -5.05 6.27
CA LEU A 203 -13.57 -5.99 5.60
C LEU A 203 -14.16 -7.05 6.54
N ASP A 204 -13.52 -7.28 7.70
CA ASP A 204 -13.97 -8.23 8.74
C ASP A 204 -14.98 -7.63 9.73
N ARG A 205 -15.10 -6.30 9.82
CA ARG A 205 -16.06 -5.65 10.72
C ARG A 205 -17.48 -5.94 10.25
N SER A 206 -18.14 -6.95 10.82
CA SER A 206 -19.57 -7.25 10.65
C SER A 206 -20.44 -6.24 11.37
#